data_AF-A0A9E5PQC0-F1
#
_entry.id   AF-A0A9E5PQC0-F1
#
_cell.length_a   1.000
_cell.length_b   1.000
_cell.length_c   1.000
_cell.angle_alpha   90.00
_cell.angle_beta   90.00
_cell.angle_gamma   90.00
#
_symmetry.space_group_name_H-M   'P 1'
#
loop_
_entity.id
_entity.type
_entity.pdbx_description
1 polymer ?
#
loop_
_entity_poly.entity_id
_entity_poly.type
_entity_poly.pdbx_seq_one_letter_code
_entity_poly.pdbx_strand_id
1 'polypeptide(L)'
;MASSSQLRRRSQSGVGLIEVLVAVLILALGLLGMAGLQANALKTNQSAYARSQAVMLSYYMLDAMRADRTAATSQQYNTGSAGGDGVIEPACSAGVFNQPTLVDNNRREWLLSLRDNLGDADTTCGAIFCGAGAANECIIQITWDDSRAGGLGQQRIETRSRL
;
A
#
# COMPACT_ATOMS: atom_id res chain seq x y z
N MET A 1 -66.97 41.99 39.31
CA MET A 1 -65.65 41.51 39.78
C MET A 1 -65.36 40.17 39.12
N ALA A 2 -64.26 40.15 38.35
CA ALA A 2 -63.47 39.03 37.82
C ALA A 2 -64.19 37.80 37.25
N SER A 3 -64.33 37.75 35.92
CA SER A 3 -64.37 36.48 35.17
C SER A 3 -62.95 36.17 34.69
N SER A 4 -62.31 35.20 35.35
CA SER A 4 -60.95 34.74 35.03
C SER A 4 -61.02 33.69 33.93
N SER A 5 -60.67 34.10 32.71
CA SER A 5 -60.51 33.23 31.56
C SER A 5 -59.26 32.36 31.70
N GLN A 6 -59.44 31.12 32.19
CA GLN A 6 -58.40 30.10 32.24
C GLN A 6 -58.02 29.67 30.82
N LEU A 7 -56.86 30.12 30.32
CA LEU A 7 -56.24 29.62 29.10
C LEU A 7 -55.88 28.14 29.28
N ARG A 8 -56.71 27.24 28.74
CA ARG A 8 -56.40 25.81 28.62
C ARG A 8 -55.07 25.65 27.88
N ARG A 9 -53.99 25.30 28.58
CA ARG A 9 -52.78 24.76 27.95
C ARG A 9 -53.17 23.46 27.25
N ARG A 10 -53.09 23.42 25.92
CA ARG A 10 -53.16 22.18 25.16
C ARG A 10 -52.02 21.29 25.65
N SER A 11 -52.32 20.20 26.34
CA SER A 11 -51.35 19.14 26.59
C SER A 11 -51.07 18.45 25.26
N GLN A 12 -49.83 18.50 24.79
CA GLN A 12 -49.38 17.76 23.62
C GLN A 12 -49.48 16.26 23.92
N SER A 13 -50.52 15.59 23.44
CA SER A 13 -50.66 14.14 23.49
C SER A 13 -50.45 13.58 22.08
N GLY A 14 -49.34 12.87 21.87
CA GLY A 14 -49.22 11.95 20.73
C GLY A 14 -48.19 12.26 19.64
N VAL A 15 -47.06 12.93 19.92
CA VAL A 15 -45.97 13.11 18.92
C VAL A 15 -44.64 12.42 19.33
N GLY A 16 -44.45 12.06 20.60
CA GLY A 16 -43.16 11.55 21.08
C GLY A 16 -42.69 10.22 20.47
N LEU A 17 -43.60 9.28 20.15
CA LEU A 17 -43.19 7.98 19.61
C LEU A 17 -42.67 8.08 18.16
N ILE A 18 -43.35 8.88 17.32
CA ILE A 18 -42.92 9.13 15.94
C ILE A 18 -41.62 9.94 15.94
N GLU A 19 -41.48 10.90 16.83
CA GLU A 19 -40.26 11.71 16.98
C GLU A 19 -39.04 10.85 17.36
N VAL A 20 -39.20 9.92 18.31
CA VAL A 20 -38.14 8.97 18.67
C VAL A 20 -37.83 8.01 17.52
N LEU A 21 -38.84 7.50 16.81
CA LEU A 21 -38.62 6.62 15.64
C LEU A 21 -37.86 7.33 14.52
N VAL A 22 -38.20 8.59 14.24
CA VAL A 22 -37.49 9.41 13.25
C VAL A 22 -36.06 9.69 13.72
N ALA A 23 -35.84 10.00 15.01
CA ALA A 23 -34.51 10.21 15.56
C ALA A 23 -33.63 8.95 15.46
N VAL A 24 -34.16 7.78 15.80
CA VAL A 24 -33.46 6.49 15.67
C VAL A 24 -33.19 6.16 14.21
N LEU A 25 -34.11 6.44 13.29
CA LEU A 25 -33.91 6.25 11.86
C LEU A 25 -32.76 7.11 11.34
N ILE A 26 -32.75 8.41 11.66
CA ILE A 26 -31.66 9.33 11.26
C ILE A 26 -30.32 8.86 11.84
N LEU A 27 -30.30 8.46 13.11
CA LEU A 27 -29.10 7.93 13.77
C LEU A 27 -28.60 6.65 13.08
N ALA A 28 -29.49 5.72 12.75
CA ALA A 28 -29.12 4.48 12.07
C ALA A 28 -28.49 4.75 10.69
N LEU A 29 -29.07 5.66 9.91
CA LEU A 29 -28.52 6.09 8.62
C LEU A 29 -27.15 6.77 8.78
N GLY A 30 -27.00 7.62 9.81
CA GLY A 30 -25.72 8.26 10.14
C GLY A 30 -24.63 7.26 10.52
N LEU A 31 -24.97 6.25 11.33
CA LEU A 31 -24.04 5.18 11.72
C LEU A 31 -23.63 4.31 10.54
N LEU A 32 -24.57 3.97 9.63
CA LEU A 32 -24.26 3.22 8.41
C LEU A 32 -23.31 4.02 7.49
N GLY A 33 -23.54 5.33 7.35
CA GLY A 33 -22.64 6.21 6.61
C GLY A 33 -21.23 6.24 7.21
N MET A 34 -21.11 6.38 8.53
CA MET A 34 -19.83 6.35 9.22
C MET A 34 -19.11 5.00 9.09
N ALA A 35 -19.83 3.87 9.15
CA ALA A 35 -19.25 2.55 8.96
C ALA A 35 -18.64 2.41 7.55
N GLY A 36 -19.32 2.91 6.52
CA GLY A 36 -18.79 2.95 5.15
C GLY A 36 -17.51 3.79 5.04
N LEU A 37 -17.47 4.95 5.69
CA LEU A 37 -16.27 5.80 5.73
C LEU A 37 -15.11 5.12 6.47
N GLN A 38 -15.37 4.46 7.60
CA GLN A 38 -14.34 3.73 8.36
C GLN A 38 -13.77 2.56 7.54
N ALA A 39 -14.63 1.80 6.86
CA ALA A 39 -14.18 0.71 5.99
C ALA A 39 -13.30 1.22 4.84
N ASN A 40 -13.66 2.35 4.23
CA ASN A 40 -12.85 2.99 3.19
C ASN A 40 -11.53 3.55 3.75
N ALA A 41 -11.54 4.15 4.93
CA ALA A 41 -10.33 4.66 5.57
C ALA A 41 -9.33 3.52 5.88
N LEU A 42 -9.81 2.37 6.35
CA LEU A 42 -8.96 1.21 6.60
C LEU A 42 -8.30 0.70 5.30
N LYS A 43 -9.08 0.63 4.22
CA LYS A 43 -8.62 0.28 2.88
C LYS A 43 -7.50 1.21 2.38
N THR A 44 -7.72 2.52 2.46
CA THR A 44 -6.72 3.51 2.05
C THR A 44 -5.46 3.46 2.91
N ASN A 45 -5.60 3.20 4.22
CA ASN A 45 -4.46 3.06 5.12
C ASN A 45 -3.63 1.82 4.79
N GLN A 46 -4.26 0.69 4.44
CA GLN A 46 -3.55 -0.53 4.05
C GLN A 46 -2.74 -0.34 2.76
N SER A 47 -3.33 0.33 1.76
CA SER A 47 -2.65 0.69 0.50
C SER A 47 -1.46 1.62 0.76
N ALA A 48 -1.65 2.67 1.58
CA ALA A 48 -0.58 3.58 1.95
C ALA A 48 0.56 2.86 2.70
N TYR A 49 0.22 1.96 3.62
CA TYR A 49 1.19 1.14 4.34
C TYR A 49 2.02 0.26 3.40
N ALA A 50 1.37 -0.43 2.45
CA ALA A 50 2.08 -1.24 1.45
C ALA A 50 3.05 -0.39 0.61
N ARG A 51 2.63 0.79 0.16
CA ARG A 51 3.51 1.72 -0.56
C ARG A 51 4.70 2.15 0.29
N SER A 52 4.51 2.47 1.56
CA SER A 52 5.60 2.81 2.47
C SER A 52 6.57 1.65 2.65
N GLN A 53 6.07 0.41 2.79
CA GLN A 53 6.92 -0.77 2.89
C GLN A 53 7.72 -1.03 1.62
N ALA A 54 7.09 -0.89 0.45
CA ALA A 54 7.80 -1.02 -0.83
C ALA A 54 8.94 0.00 -0.94
N VAL A 55 8.72 1.25 -0.54
CA VAL A 55 9.77 2.29 -0.54
C VAL A 55 10.88 1.94 0.45
N MET A 56 10.56 1.50 1.68
CA MET A 56 11.59 1.09 2.63
C MET A 56 12.44 -0.09 2.10
N LEU A 57 11.79 -1.08 1.48
CA LEU A 57 12.46 -2.24 0.92
C LEU A 57 13.27 -1.91 -0.35
N SER A 58 12.91 -0.88 -1.12
CA SER A 58 13.77 -0.39 -2.20
C SER A 58 15.05 0.23 -1.66
N TYR A 59 14.96 1.07 -0.62
CA TYR A 59 16.15 1.64 0.03
C TYR A 59 17.02 0.58 0.71
N TYR A 60 16.42 -0.42 1.35
CA TYR A 60 17.16 -1.56 1.90
C TYR A 60 18.06 -2.23 0.86
N MET A 61 17.53 -2.53 -0.34
CA MET A 61 18.32 -3.14 -1.41
C MET A 61 19.36 -2.17 -1.99
N LEU A 62 19.04 -0.87 -2.11
CA LEU A 62 20.03 0.13 -2.49
C LEU A 62 21.22 0.16 -1.51
N ASP A 63 20.95 0.10 -0.21
CA ASP A 63 21.99 0.11 0.81
C ASP A 63 22.80 -1.20 0.82
N ALA A 64 22.17 -2.35 0.58
CA ALA A 64 22.87 -3.61 0.35
C ALA A 64 23.83 -3.53 -0.86
N MET A 65 23.38 -2.94 -1.97
CA MET A 65 24.23 -2.71 -3.15
C MET A 65 25.35 -1.68 -2.90
N ARG A 66 25.13 -0.67 -2.05
CA ARG A 66 26.19 0.27 -1.67
C ARG A 66 27.26 -0.40 -0.81
N ALA A 67 26.85 -1.30 0.08
CA ALA A 67 27.77 -2.10 0.88
C ALA A 67 28.60 -3.07 0.01
N ASP A 68 27.99 -3.61 -1.06
CA ASP A 68 28.61 -4.51 -2.04
C ASP A 68 28.77 -3.84 -3.41
N ARG A 69 29.38 -2.64 -3.40
CA ARG A 69 29.46 -1.76 -4.58
C ARG A 69 30.12 -2.43 -5.77
N THR A 70 31.15 -3.25 -5.55
CA THR A 70 31.87 -3.94 -6.64
C THR A 70 30.96 -4.89 -7.41
N ALA A 71 30.13 -5.68 -6.73
CA ALA A 71 29.18 -6.57 -7.38
C ALA A 71 28.06 -5.78 -8.06
N ALA A 72 27.60 -4.69 -7.44
CA ALA A 72 26.56 -3.84 -8.02
C ALA A 72 27.01 -3.12 -9.30
N THR A 73 28.21 -2.52 -9.32
CA THR A 73 28.75 -1.86 -10.53
C THR A 73 29.17 -2.84 -11.62
N SER A 74 29.46 -4.10 -11.26
CA SER A 74 29.64 -5.20 -12.23
C SER A 74 28.33 -5.87 -12.62
N GLN A 75 27.19 -5.24 -12.29
CA GLN A 75 25.84 -5.63 -12.70
C GLN A 75 25.39 -7.01 -12.18
N GLN A 76 26.05 -7.55 -11.16
CA GLN A 76 25.72 -8.88 -10.62
C GLN A 76 24.35 -8.91 -9.93
N TYR A 77 23.88 -7.77 -9.39
CA TYR A 77 22.56 -7.64 -8.77
C TYR A 77 21.40 -7.55 -9.78
N ASN A 78 21.69 -7.35 -11.07
CA ASN A 78 20.62 -7.17 -12.06
C ASN A 78 19.71 -8.40 -12.12
N THR A 79 18.41 -8.18 -12.22
CA THR A 79 17.40 -9.24 -12.33
C THR A 79 16.91 -9.46 -13.75
N GLY A 80 17.32 -8.59 -14.67
CA GLY A 80 16.93 -8.64 -16.08
C GLY A 80 17.38 -7.39 -16.83
N SER A 81 16.84 -7.20 -18.03
CA SER A 81 17.15 -6.03 -18.86
C SER A 81 16.09 -4.93 -18.69
N ALA A 82 16.51 -3.66 -18.79
CA ALA A 82 15.57 -2.55 -18.91
C ALA A 82 14.99 -2.53 -20.34
N GLY A 83 13.67 -2.68 -20.47
CA GLY A 83 12.95 -2.52 -21.73
C GLY A 83 12.93 -1.06 -22.21
N GLY A 84 12.60 -0.84 -23.48
CA GLY A 84 12.45 0.51 -24.04
C GLY A 84 11.27 1.30 -23.45
N ASP A 85 10.37 0.62 -22.73
CA ASP A 85 9.25 1.16 -21.96
C ASP A 85 9.63 1.51 -20.51
N GLY A 86 10.89 1.31 -20.14
CA GLY A 86 11.39 1.51 -18.79
C GLY A 86 10.92 0.46 -17.79
N VAL A 87 10.29 -0.65 -18.22
CA VAL A 87 10.00 -1.80 -17.34
C VAL A 87 11.23 -2.70 -17.33
N ILE A 88 11.70 -3.07 -16.15
CA ILE A 88 12.77 -4.05 -15.99
C ILE A 88 12.12 -5.42 -15.80
N GLU A 89 12.64 -6.46 -16.47
CA GLU A 89 12.15 -7.83 -16.26
C GLU A 89 12.19 -8.19 -14.77
N PRO A 90 11.03 -8.43 -14.15
CA PRO A 90 10.95 -8.55 -12.71
C PRO A 90 11.15 -10.00 -12.26
N ALA A 91 11.82 -10.18 -11.13
CA ALA A 91 11.90 -11.45 -10.44
C ALA A 91 10.74 -11.56 -9.43
N CYS A 92 9.83 -12.50 -9.66
CA CYS A 92 8.67 -12.75 -8.78
C CYS A 92 8.88 -13.94 -7.83
N SER A 93 9.87 -14.78 -8.10
CA SER A 93 10.19 -15.95 -7.28
C SER A 93 11.54 -15.79 -6.62
N ALA A 94 11.59 -15.92 -5.29
CA ALA A 94 12.87 -15.90 -4.58
C ALA A 94 13.75 -17.13 -4.94
N GLY A 95 13.15 -18.21 -5.44
CA GLY A 95 13.85 -19.46 -5.76
C GLY A 95 14.74 -19.41 -7.01
N VAL A 96 14.62 -18.36 -7.85
CA VAL A 96 15.56 -18.16 -8.97
C VAL A 96 16.95 -17.74 -8.51
N PHE A 97 17.08 -17.21 -7.28
CA PHE A 97 18.36 -16.87 -6.66
C PHE A 97 18.76 -17.96 -5.67
N ASN A 98 19.58 -18.90 -6.12
CA ASN A 98 19.88 -20.14 -5.41
C ASN A 98 21.38 -20.42 -5.22
N GLN A 99 22.25 -19.53 -5.68
CA GLN A 99 23.69 -19.66 -5.46
C GLN A 99 24.07 -19.20 -4.04
N PRO A 100 25.08 -19.81 -3.41
CA PRO A 100 25.54 -19.41 -2.08
C PRO A 100 26.44 -18.16 -2.13
N THR A 101 26.00 -17.13 -2.85
CA THR A 101 26.70 -15.85 -2.98
C THR A 101 26.00 -14.78 -2.14
N LEU A 102 26.74 -13.74 -1.73
CA LEU A 102 26.14 -12.60 -1.03
C LEU A 102 25.01 -11.95 -1.86
N VAL A 103 25.24 -11.82 -3.17
CA VAL A 103 24.29 -11.20 -4.12
C VAL A 103 22.98 -11.99 -4.19
N ASP A 104 23.04 -13.32 -4.30
CA ASP A 104 21.84 -14.17 -4.34
C ASP A 104 21.12 -14.20 -2.99
N ASN A 105 21.87 -14.24 -1.88
CA ASN A 105 21.29 -14.13 -0.55
C ASN A 105 20.54 -12.81 -0.37
N ASN A 106 21.16 -11.68 -0.72
CA ASN A 106 20.53 -10.36 -0.63
C ASN A 106 19.26 -10.28 -1.48
N ARG A 107 19.31 -10.73 -2.74
CA ARG A 107 18.14 -10.74 -3.65
C ARG A 107 17.02 -11.65 -3.15
N ARG A 108 17.37 -12.84 -2.64
CA ARG A 108 16.41 -13.79 -2.08
C ARG A 108 15.71 -13.23 -0.85
N GLU A 109 16.46 -12.77 0.15
CA GLU A 109 15.89 -12.21 1.38
C GLU A 109 15.04 -10.96 1.10
N TRP A 110 15.47 -10.13 0.14
CA TRP A 110 14.69 -8.98 -0.30
C TRP A 110 13.36 -9.39 -0.95
N LEU A 111 13.37 -10.34 -1.89
CA LEU A 111 12.13 -10.85 -2.49
C LEU A 111 11.20 -11.52 -1.48
N LEU A 112 11.75 -12.29 -0.53
CA LEU A 112 10.96 -12.87 0.57
C LEU A 112 10.31 -11.76 1.40
N SER A 113 11.08 -10.74 1.78
CA SER A 113 10.59 -9.59 2.55
C SER A 113 9.49 -8.82 1.80
N LEU A 114 9.62 -8.64 0.48
CA LEU A 114 8.58 -8.01 -0.33
C LEU A 114 7.27 -8.80 -0.28
N ARG A 115 7.34 -10.12 -0.43
CA ARG A 115 6.17 -11.01 -0.43
C ARG A 115 5.48 -11.04 0.94
N ASP A 116 6.27 -11.05 2.01
CA ASP A 116 5.75 -11.06 3.38
C ASP A 116 5.08 -9.73 3.76
N ASN A 117 5.59 -8.59 3.29
CA ASN A 117 5.10 -7.26 3.68
C ASN A 117 4.03 -6.67 2.74
N LEU A 118 4.07 -7.00 1.45
CA LEU A 118 3.13 -6.48 0.44
C LEU A 118 2.02 -7.50 0.12
N GLY A 119 2.22 -8.76 0.52
CA GLY A 119 1.33 -9.88 0.21
C GLY A 119 1.48 -10.36 -1.23
N ASP A 120 0.70 -11.38 -1.60
CA ASP A 120 0.77 -12.07 -2.89
C ASP A 120 2.16 -12.57 -3.27
N ALA A 121 2.47 -13.77 -2.80
CA ALA A 121 3.77 -14.37 -3.01
C ALA A 121 4.08 -14.63 -4.50
N ASP A 122 3.07 -14.65 -5.37
CA ASP A 122 3.23 -15.01 -6.78
C ASP A 122 3.13 -13.80 -7.73
N THR A 123 2.54 -12.67 -7.28
CA THR A 123 2.40 -11.44 -8.09
C THR A 123 3.23 -10.26 -7.60
N THR A 124 3.80 -10.35 -6.40
CA THR A 124 4.78 -9.36 -5.90
C THR A 124 6.16 -9.66 -6.43
N CYS A 125 6.70 -8.73 -7.20
CA CYS A 125 7.96 -8.89 -7.90
C CYS A 125 8.89 -7.70 -7.68
N GLY A 126 10.19 -7.99 -7.66
CA GLY A 126 11.25 -6.99 -7.59
C GLY A 126 12.12 -7.04 -8.84
N ALA A 127 12.51 -5.88 -9.35
CA ALA A 127 13.42 -5.77 -10.48
C ALA A 127 14.56 -4.82 -10.14
N ILE A 128 15.78 -5.18 -10.52
CA ILE A 128 17.00 -4.39 -10.30
C ILE A 128 17.71 -4.25 -11.63
N PHE A 129 18.09 -3.02 -11.97
CA PHE A 129 18.94 -2.74 -13.11
C PHE A 129 19.96 -1.64 -12.76
N CYS A 130 21.23 -2.02 -12.75
CA CYS A 130 22.35 -1.11 -12.67
C CYS A 130 22.97 -0.96 -14.07
N GLY A 131 23.02 0.27 -14.57
CA GLY A 131 23.62 0.60 -15.86
C GLY A 131 25.14 0.46 -15.85
N ALA A 132 25.73 0.06 -16.96
CA ALA A 132 27.19 0.04 -17.14
C ALA A 132 27.72 1.45 -17.45
N GLY A 133 28.94 1.75 -17.01
CA GLY A 133 29.65 2.99 -17.35
C GLY A 133 29.51 4.13 -16.34
N ALA A 134 29.95 5.33 -16.71
CA ALA A 134 30.18 6.47 -15.79
C ALA A 134 28.94 6.99 -15.03
N ALA A 135 27.73 6.56 -15.41
CA ALA A 135 26.50 7.00 -14.76
C ALA A 135 26.27 6.34 -13.38
N ASN A 136 26.77 5.10 -13.16
CA ASN A 136 26.60 4.28 -11.95
C ASN A 136 25.17 4.34 -11.36
N GLU A 137 24.16 4.47 -12.22
CA GLU A 137 22.77 4.59 -11.79
C GLU A 137 22.14 3.20 -11.71
N CYS A 138 21.59 2.91 -10.54
CA CYS A 138 20.79 1.73 -10.27
C CYS A 138 19.33 2.11 -10.09
N ILE A 139 18.48 1.33 -10.73
CA ILE A 139 17.04 1.46 -10.72
C ILE A 139 16.51 0.21 -10.02
N ILE A 140 15.68 0.42 -9.01
CA ILE A 140 14.92 -0.64 -8.35
C ILE A 140 13.45 -0.40 -8.65
N GLN A 141 12.78 -1.42 -9.20
CA GLN A 141 11.35 -1.44 -9.38
C GLN A 141 10.74 -2.50 -8.48
N ILE A 142 9.63 -2.15 -7.84
CA ILE A 142 8.84 -3.09 -7.04
C ILE A 142 7.41 -3.00 -7.56
N THR A 143 6.83 -4.16 -7.85
CA THR A 143 5.48 -4.30 -8.36
C THR A 143 4.70 -5.26 -7.46
N TRP A 144 3.47 -4.91 -7.10
CA TRP A 144 2.58 -5.74 -6.31
C TRP A 144 1.12 -5.48 -6.67
N ASP A 145 0.20 -6.39 -6.32
CA ASP A 145 -1.24 -6.16 -6.45
C ASP A 145 -1.85 -5.58 -5.16
N ASP A 146 -2.49 -4.41 -5.30
CA ASP A 146 -3.15 -3.68 -4.21
C ASP A 146 -4.69 -3.82 -4.25
N SER A 147 -5.23 -4.65 -5.15
CA SER A 147 -6.67 -4.90 -5.29
C SER A 147 -7.33 -5.35 -3.97
N ARG A 148 -6.62 -6.10 -3.13
CA ARG A 148 -7.08 -6.58 -1.82
C ARG A 148 -7.39 -5.46 -0.84
N ALA A 149 -6.62 -4.37 -0.89
CA ALA A 149 -6.87 -3.19 -0.07
C ALA A 149 -7.93 -2.26 -0.68
N GLY A 150 -8.58 -2.66 -1.79
CA GLY A 150 -9.47 -1.78 -2.55
C GLY A 150 -8.72 -0.77 -3.42
N GLY A 151 -7.43 -0.99 -3.69
CA GLY A 151 -6.60 -0.16 -4.57
C GLY A 151 -6.87 -0.38 -6.06
N LEU A 152 -6.12 0.34 -6.91
CA LEU A 152 -6.30 0.41 -8.37
C LEU A 152 -5.76 -0.82 -9.14
N GLY A 153 -5.69 -1.99 -8.50
CA GLY A 153 -5.01 -3.17 -9.03
C GLY A 153 -3.49 -3.08 -8.88
N GLN A 154 -2.75 -3.51 -9.90
CA GLN A 154 -1.29 -3.57 -9.86
C GLN A 154 -0.66 -2.18 -9.62
N GLN A 155 0.20 -2.09 -8.62
CA GLN A 155 0.98 -0.92 -8.27
C GLN A 155 2.44 -1.15 -8.62
N ARG A 156 3.15 -0.08 -8.97
CA ARG A 156 4.60 -0.10 -9.18
C ARG A 156 5.23 1.15 -8.59
N ILE A 157 6.32 0.96 -7.85
CA ILE A 157 7.22 2.05 -7.51
C ILE A 157 8.56 1.87 -8.22
N GLU A 158 9.23 2.99 -8.45
CA GLU A 158 10.57 3.03 -8.99
C GLU A 158 11.43 3.92 -8.11
N THR A 159 12.60 3.43 -7.73
CA THR A 159 13.61 4.19 -7.00
C THR A 159 14.90 4.20 -7.82
N ARG A 160 15.43 5.39 -8.06
CA ARG A 160 16.68 5.58 -8.80
C ARG A 160 17.75 6.13 -7.87
N SER A 161 18.95 5.57 -7.93
CA SER A 161 20.07 6.08 -7.15
C SER A 161 21.40 5.84 -7.83
N ARG A 162 22.37 6.72 -7.56
CA ARG A 162 23.77 6.47 -7.93
C ARG A 162 24.48 5.73 -6.80
N LEU A 163 25.27 4.73 -7.17
CA LEU A 163 26.12 3.96 -6.25
C LEU A 163 27.53 4.54 -6.17
#